data_AF-A0A382JAS6-F1
#
_entry.id   AF-A0A382JAS6-F1
#
_cell.length_a   1.000
_cell.length_b   1.000
_cell.length_c   1.000
_cell.angle_alpha   90.00
_cell.angle_beta   90.00
_cell.angle_gamma   90.00
#
_symmetry.space_group_name_H-M   'P 1'
#
loop_
_entity.id
_entity.type
_entity.pdbx_description
1 polymer ?
#
loop_
_entity_poly.entity_id
_entity_poly.type
_entity_poly.pdbx_seq_one_letter_code
_entity_poly.pdbx_strand_id
1 'polypeptide(L)'
;MIFRLVFGFILLFSSCKEPPELLSIEETSIILDTDSPIIKWISPSFDAVVNEVVTVSCQVTDTSGIASVELWVDSMQTNLLSMSVSDSTYALNWSTSNYNEGDKPLLSIYAVDNAG
;
A
#
# COMPACT_ATOMS: atom_id res chain seq x y z
N MET A 1 84.80 -19.65 -18.05
CA MET A 1 83.39 -20.09 -18.10
C MET A 1 82.74 -19.65 -16.80
N ILE A 2 81.61 -18.98 -16.92
CA ILE A 2 81.06 -18.01 -15.96
C ILE A 2 80.55 -18.67 -14.67
N PHE A 3 80.90 -18.05 -13.54
CA PHE A 3 80.31 -18.30 -12.21
C PHE A 3 78.98 -17.52 -12.15
N ARG A 4 77.87 -18.18 -11.80
CA ARG A 4 76.61 -17.52 -11.45
C ARG A 4 76.01 -18.12 -10.19
N LEU A 5 76.08 -17.32 -9.11
CA LEU A 5 75.06 -17.21 -8.03
C LEU A 5 73.65 -17.22 -8.68
N VAL A 6 72.57 -17.69 -8.04
CA VAL A 6 71.89 -17.07 -6.89
C VAL A 6 70.96 -18.09 -6.21
N PHE A 7 70.91 -17.99 -4.88
CA PHE A 7 69.90 -18.47 -3.93
C PHE A 7 68.45 -18.34 -4.48
N GLY A 8 67.76 -19.45 -4.70
CA GLY A 8 66.38 -19.48 -5.19
C GLY A 8 65.42 -19.92 -4.11
N PHE A 9 64.89 -18.96 -3.38
CA PHE A 9 63.86 -19.06 -2.35
C PHE A 9 62.64 -19.87 -2.84
N ILE A 10 62.12 -20.74 -1.98
CA ILE A 10 60.83 -21.42 -2.14
C ILE A 10 59.76 -20.36 -2.41
N LEU A 11 59.15 -20.42 -3.59
CA LEU A 11 57.90 -19.73 -3.89
C LEU A 11 56.89 -20.78 -4.36
N LEU A 12 56.42 -21.58 -3.39
CA LEU A 12 55.09 -22.18 -3.46
C LEU A 12 54.09 -21.02 -3.38
N PHE A 13 53.89 -20.32 -4.49
CA PHE A 13 52.66 -19.55 -4.64
C PHE A 13 51.58 -20.59 -4.88
N SER A 14 50.93 -20.99 -3.78
CA SER A 14 49.55 -21.46 -3.82
C SER A 14 48.83 -20.60 -4.83
N SER A 15 48.54 -21.18 -5.99
CA SER A 15 47.44 -20.71 -6.80
C SER A 15 46.20 -20.95 -5.94
N CYS A 16 45.92 -20.03 -5.02
CA CYS A 16 44.59 -19.85 -4.49
C CYS A 16 43.78 -19.43 -5.71
N LYS A 17 43.22 -20.42 -6.40
CA LYS A 17 42.15 -20.18 -7.36
C LYS A 17 41.13 -19.34 -6.61
N GLU A 18 40.95 -18.11 -7.07
CA GLU A 18 39.95 -17.19 -6.56
C GLU A 18 38.64 -17.99 -6.50
N PRO A 19 38.03 -18.13 -5.30
CA PRO A 19 36.74 -18.78 -5.19
C PRO A 19 35.82 -18.11 -6.20
N PRO A 20 35.03 -18.85 -6.99
CA PRO A 20 34.04 -18.22 -7.84
C PRO A 20 33.25 -17.28 -6.94
N GLU A 21 33.25 -15.98 -7.25
CA GLU A 21 32.36 -15.02 -6.62
C GLU A 21 30.98 -15.63 -6.77
N LEU A 22 30.46 -16.17 -5.66
CA LEU A 22 29.08 -16.58 -5.59
C LEU A 22 28.33 -15.31 -5.94
N LEU A 23 27.71 -15.28 -7.12
CA LEU A 23 26.64 -14.36 -7.44
C LEU A 23 25.81 -14.29 -6.17
N SER A 24 25.89 -13.15 -5.48
CA SER A 24 25.01 -12.84 -4.38
C SER A 24 23.64 -12.99 -5.00
N ILE A 25 22.97 -14.09 -4.68
CA ILE A 25 21.55 -14.21 -4.92
C ILE A 25 21.03 -12.99 -4.19
N GLU A 26 20.58 -11.96 -4.92
CA GLU A 26 19.76 -10.95 -4.31
C GLU A 26 18.58 -11.75 -3.80
N GLU A 27 18.62 -12.10 -2.51
CA GLU A 27 17.44 -12.53 -1.79
C GLU A 27 16.51 -11.34 -1.92
N THR A 28 15.67 -11.38 -2.95
CA THR A 28 14.51 -10.51 -3.05
C THR A 28 13.70 -10.82 -1.82
N SER A 29 13.94 -10.04 -0.77
CA SER A 29 13.13 -10.00 0.43
C SER A 29 11.72 -9.70 -0.05
N ILE A 30 10.90 -10.75 -0.14
CA ILE A 30 9.46 -10.64 -0.33
C ILE A 30 8.90 -10.03 0.95
N ILE A 31 8.86 -8.70 1.00
CA ILE A 31 8.16 -7.97 2.05
C ILE A 31 6.67 -8.13 1.76
N LEU A 32 5.98 -8.89 2.62
CA LEU A 32 4.53 -8.98 2.60
C LEU A 32 3.96 -7.73 3.27
N ASP A 33 3.03 -7.06 2.61
CA ASP A 33 2.28 -5.97 3.20
C ASP A 33 1.23 -6.52 4.17
N THR A 34 1.16 -5.94 5.35
CA THR A 34 0.21 -6.29 6.42
C THR A 34 -0.45 -5.05 7.03
N ASP A 35 -0.13 -3.87 6.50
CA ASP A 35 -0.69 -2.62 6.99
C ASP A 35 -2.09 -2.44 6.39
N SER A 36 -3.02 -1.91 7.17
CA SER A 36 -4.37 -1.62 6.68
C SER A 36 -4.44 -0.25 6.01
N PRO A 37 -5.40 -0.03 5.10
CA PRO A 37 -5.58 1.27 4.47
C PRO A 37 -5.80 2.40 5.47
N ILE A 38 -5.12 3.52 5.24
CA ILE A 38 -5.34 4.75 5.99
C ILE A 38 -6.44 5.54 5.30
N ILE A 39 -7.51 5.84 6.04
CA ILE A 39 -8.65 6.62 5.55
C ILE A 39 -8.64 8.01 6.20
N LYS A 40 -8.73 9.05 5.37
CA LYS A 40 -8.95 10.43 5.78
C LYS A 40 -10.27 10.94 5.22
N TRP A 41 -11.21 11.19 6.10
CA TRP A 41 -12.51 11.77 5.74
C TRP A 41 -12.36 13.24 5.29
N ILE A 42 -13.09 13.63 4.24
CA ILE A 42 -13.07 14.99 3.67
C ILE A 42 -14.46 15.63 3.73
N SER A 43 -15.49 14.93 3.26
CA SER A 43 -16.87 15.45 3.16
C SER A 43 -17.89 14.32 3.31
N PRO A 44 -19.11 14.60 3.82
CA PRO A 44 -19.58 15.86 4.43
C PRO A 44 -18.86 16.23 5.73
N SER A 45 -18.98 17.47 6.24
CA SER A 45 -18.53 17.75 7.61
C SER A 45 -19.35 16.92 8.62
N PHE A 46 -18.78 16.61 9.78
CA PHE A 46 -19.44 15.73 10.78
C PHE A 46 -20.79 16.27 11.31
N ASP A 47 -21.06 17.55 11.10
CA ASP A 47 -22.27 18.28 11.50
C ASP A 47 -23.10 18.80 10.31
N ALA A 48 -22.79 18.35 9.10
CA ALA A 48 -23.48 18.81 7.90
C ALA A 48 -24.96 18.43 7.94
N VAL A 49 -25.83 19.37 7.57
CA VAL A 49 -27.21 19.09 7.18
C VAL A 49 -27.19 18.75 5.69
N VAL A 50 -27.75 17.59 5.35
CA VAL A 50 -27.65 16.99 4.02
C VAL A 50 -29.04 16.75 3.44
N ASN A 51 -29.15 16.73 2.10
CA ASN A 51 -30.39 16.42 1.40
C ASN A 51 -30.13 15.72 0.06
N GLU A 52 -31.18 15.08 -0.47
CA GLU A 52 -31.23 14.42 -1.78
C GLU A 52 -30.06 13.45 -2.01
N VAL A 53 -29.01 13.90 -2.69
CA VAL A 53 -27.80 13.13 -2.97
C VAL A 53 -26.59 13.87 -2.42
N VAL A 54 -25.85 13.18 -1.57
CA VAL A 54 -24.66 13.69 -0.90
C VAL A 54 -23.44 13.03 -1.49
N THR A 55 -22.45 13.83 -1.90
CA THR A 55 -21.14 13.30 -2.25
C THR A 55 -20.30 13.15 -0.98
N VAL A 56 -20.10 11.89 -0.57
CA VAL A 56 -19.14 11.50 0.46
C VAL A 56 -17.77 11.42 -0.19
N SER A 57 -16.79 12.14 0.35
CA SER A 57 -15.42 12.09 -0.14
C SER A 57 -14.41 11.79 0.96
N CYS A 58 -13.42 11.00 0.60
CA CYS A 58 -12.32 10.60 1.48
C CYS A 58 -11.05 10.37 0.66
N GLN A 59 -9.90 10.50 1.31
CA GLN A 59 -8.63 10.03 0.77
C GLN A 59 -8.32 8.69 1.42
N VAL A 60 -7.93 7.70 0.61
CA VAL A 60 -7.57 6.36 1.09
C VAL A 60 -6.21 5.99 0.52
N THR A 61 -5.27 5.61 1.37
CA THR A 61 -3.89 5.30 0.95
C THR A 61 -3.40 4.03 1.62
N ASP A 62 -2.65 3.24 0.86
CA ASP A 62 -1.99 2.03 1.32
C ASP A 62 -0.74 1.77 0.45
N THR A 63 0.27 1.08 0.98
CA THR A 63 1.51 0.76 0.25
C THR A 63 1.32 -0.28 -0.85
N SER A 64 0.41 -1.23 -0.67
CA SER A 64 0.03 -2.22 -1.68
C SER A 64 -1.01 -1.67 -2.67
N GLY A 65 -1.56 -0.49 -2.40
CA GLY A 65 -2.65 0.12 -3.16
C GLY A 65 -4.02 -0.37 -2.68
N ILE A 66 -5.08 0.19 -3.25
CA ILE A 66 -6.46 -0.02 -2.78
C ILE A 66 -7.24 -0.88 -3.76
N ALA A 67 -7.79 -2.00 -3.28
CA ALA A 67 -8.64 -2.89 -4.05
C ALA A 67 -10.09 -2.38 -4.10
N SER A 68 -10.63 -1.89 -2.97
CA SER A 68 -12.00 -1.36 -2.92
C SER A 68 -12.19 -0.31 -1.84
N VAL A 69 -13.14 0.62 -2.09
CA VAL A 69 -13.63 1.60 -1.12
C VAL A 69 -15.15 1.60 -1.18
N GLU A 70 -15.78 1.46 -0.02
CA GLU A 70 -17.22 1.33 0.13
C GLU A 70 -17.77 2.25 1.22
N LEU A 71 -18.96 2.81 0.99
CA LEU A 71 -19.73 3.50 2.03
C LEU A 71 -20.56 2.50 2.85
N TRP A 72 -20.49 2.61 4.16
CA TRP A 72 -21.35 1.90 5.11
C TRP A 72 -22.18 2.93 5.87
N VAL A 73 -23.43 2.57 6.20
CA VAL A 73 -24.34 3.43 6.97
C VAL A 73 -24.94 2.63 8.12
N ASP A 74 -24.85 3.16 9.34
CA ASP A 74 -25.30 2.52 10.57
C ASP A 74 -24.78 1.08 10.70
N SER A 75 -23.49 0.90 10.38
CA SER A 75 -22.78 -0.39 10.35
C SER A 75 -23.33 -1.41 9.35
N MET A 76 -24.17 -0.97 8.40
CA MET A 76 -24.69 -1.79 7.31
C MET A 76 -23.98 -1.46 5.99
N GLN A 77 -23.65 -2.50 5.25
CA GLN A 77 -23.07 -2.40 3.91
C GLN A 77 -24.08 -1.79 2.93
N THR A 78 -23.66 -0.79 2.13
CA THR A 78 -24.55 -0.16 1.13
C THR A 78 -24.37 -0.69 -0.28
N ASN A 79 -23.26 -1.39 -0.57
CA ASN A 79 -22.79 -1.74 -1.91
C ASN A 79 -22.46 -0.53 -2.80
N LEU A 80 -22.34 0.67 -2.23
CA LEU A 80 -21.84 1.85 -2.93
C LEU A 80 -20.32 1.81 -2.94
N LEU A 81 -19.77 1.33 -4.07
CA LEU A 81 -18.35 1.24 -4.33
C LEU A 81 -17.87 2.43 -5.17
N SER A 82 -16.60 2.81 -4.99
CA SER A 82 -15.98 3.88 -5.78
C SER A 82 -14.56 3.54 -6.18
N MET A 83 -14.13 4.09 -7.32
CA MET A 83 -12.74 4.13 -7.75
C MET A 83 -12.16 5.52 -7.48
N SER A 84 -10.83 5.62 -7.39
CA SER A 84 -10.19 6.90 -7.17
C SER A 84 -10.49 7.88 -8.32
N VAL A 85 -10.93 9.08 -7.98
CA VAL A 85 -11.18 10.16 -8.94
C VAL A 85 -9.90 10.96 -9.22
N SER A 86 -9.05 11.17 -8.20
CA SER A 86 -7.75 11.85 -8.32
C SER A 86 -6.93 11.66 -7.03
N ASP A 87 -5.61 11.44 -7.12
CA ASP A 87 -4.70 11.43 -5.96
C ASP A 87 -5.19 10.61 -4.75
N SER A 88 -5.65 9.38 -5.01
CA SER A 88 -6.25 8.47 -4.01
C SER A 88 -7.45 9.06 -3.26
N THR A 89 -8.13 10.03 -3.85
CA THR A 89 -9.41 10.58 -3.40
C THR A 89 -10.55 9.79 -4.05
N TYR A 90 -11.50 9.37 -3.22
CA TYR A 90 -12.68 8.61 -3.60
C TYR A 90 -13.92 9.45 -3.38
N ALA A 91 -14.91 9.31 -4.26
CA ALA A 91 -16.18 10.01 -4.17
C ALA A 91 -17.34 9.02 -4.32
N LEU A 92 -18.24 9.00 -3.34
CA LEU A 92 -19.41 8.13 -3.30
C LEU A 92 -20.67 8.98 -3.24
N ASN A 93 -21.62 8.73 -4.13
CA ASN A 93 -22.90 9.45 -4.13
C ASN A 93 -23.93 8.67 -3.33
N TRP A 94 -24.27 9.19 -2.15
CA TRP A 94 -25.20 8.60 -1.21
C TRP A 94 -26.56 9.29 -1.28
N SER A 95 -27.63 8.52 -1.49
CA SER A 95 -29.01 9.05 -1.48
C SER A 95 -29.57 9.07 -0.06
N THR A 96 -30.14 10.21 0.35
CA THR A 96 -30.84 10.36 1.63
C THR A 96 -32.34 10.09 1.52
N SER A 97 -32.83 9.64 0.35
CA SER A 97 -34.27 9.44 0.09
C SER A 97 -34.98 8.45 1.01
N ASN A 98 -34.23 7.56 1.66
CA ASN A 98 -34.75 6.53 2.56
C ASN A 98 -34.74 6.95 4.03
N TYR A 99 -34.36 8.20 4.32
CA TYR A 99 -34.28 8.76 5.66
C TYR A 99 -35.37 9.81 5.85
N ASN A 100 -35.87 9.92 7.07
CA ASN A 100 -36.79 10.98 7.46
C ASN A 100 -36.03 12.25 7.84
N GLU A 101 -36.71 13.39 7.79
CA GLU A 101 -36.19 14.65 8.31
C GLU A 101 -35.79 14.50 9.79
N GLY A 102 -34.55 14.90 10.10
CA GLY A 102 -34.00 14.81 11.46
C GLY A 102 -33.30 13.49 11.81
N ASP A 103 -33.31 12.50 10.92
CA ASP A 103 -32.49 11.28 11.09
C ASP A 103 -30.99 11.64 11.14
N LYS A 104 -30.22 10.85 11.90
CA LYS A 104 -28.77 11.06 12.12
C LYS A 104 -27.98 9.79 11.81
N PRO A 105 -27.95 9.35 10.55
CA PRO A 105 -27.23 8.14 10.17
C PRO A 105 -25.73 8.30 10.41
N LEU A 106 -25.08 7.23 10.86
CA LEU A 106 -23.64 7.17 11.00
C LEU A 106 -23.01 6.67 9.71
N LEU A 107 -22.29 7.54 9.00
CA LEU A 107 -21.54 7.16 7.81
C LEU A 107 -20.15 6.63 8.18
N SER A 108 -19.68 5.62 7.46
CA SER A 108 -18.33 5.08 7.62
C SER A 108 -17.78 4.61 6.26
N ILE A 109 -16.46 4.69 6.08
CA ILE A 109 -15.80 4.14 4.90
C ILE A 109 -15.16 2.82 5.28
N TYR A 110 -15.40 1.81 4.46
CA TYR A 110 -14.70 0.54 4.51
C TYR A 110 -13.77 0.47 3.30
N ALA A 111 -12.50 0.14 3.52
CA ALA A 111 -11.51 0.00 2.45
C ALA A 111 -10.78 -1.32 2.57
N VAL A 112 -10.46 -1.91 1.44
CA VAL A 112 -9.66 -3.15 1.32
C VAL A 112 -8.47 -2.82 0.42
N ASP A 113 -7.27 -3.13 0.87
CA ASP A 113 -6.03 -3.02 0.09
C ASP A 113 -5.86 -4.22 -0.87
N ASN A 114 -4.77 -4.26 -1.63
CA ASN A 114 -4.48 -5.36 -2.55
C ASN A 114 -3.78 -6.55 -1.89
N ALA A 115 -3.30 -6.40 -0.66
CA ALA A 115 -2.57 -7.42 0.08
C ALA A 115 -3.50 -8.38 0.85
N GLY A 116 -4.70 -7.94 1.23
CA GLY A 116 -5.79 -8.77 1.74
C GLY A 116 -6.15 -8.53 3.20
#